data_AF-A0A7Y3N4W5-F1
#
_entry.id   AF-A0A7Y3N4W5-F1
#
_cell.length_a   1.000
_cell.length_b   1.000
_cell.length_c   1.000
_cell.angle_alpha   90.00
_cell.angle_beta   90.00
_cell.angle_gamma   90.00
#
_symmetry.space_group_name_H-M   'P 1'
#
loop_
_entity.id
_entity.type
_entity.pdbx_description
1 polymer ?
#
loop_
_entity_poly.entity_id
_entity_poly.type
_entity_poly.pdbx_seq_one_letter_code
_entity_poly.pdbx_strand_id
1 'polypeptide(L)'
;KDTVQPEKPNETQEDATKAKKPNKRAAKNLTQIENAKFNLTPLLTDRESKAGKRRYKTAARLIKNLYGDAPFFDRRPEEKFEEFILDKMLEQGDLNVKNKKNITNENATLFDIFPAEEKYHRLFYKIFQGTKRYTLEKNEKSGKKLGYPPLHHFFTYKPQETKIIINFQDTSKAVLDAHFGEEICKKILEEEESVWKSEKRLLQMGDLQKLLQNADHGVTVDERLDGLELKKATKQKKKFLSSQDDKTGIVIERINNIPE
;
A
#
# COMPACT_ATOMS: atom_id res chain seq x y z
N LYS A 1 -21.29 73.16 -15.33
CA LYS A 1 -20.90 71.77 -15.68
C LYS A 1 -21.59 70.83 -14.72
N ASP A 2 -22.84 70.56 -15.06
CA ASP A 2 -23.57 69.28 -15.03
C ASP A 2 -23.35 68.28 -13.89
N THR A 3 -24.42 68.17 -13.12
CA THR A 3 -24.91 67.05 -12.31
C THR A 3 -25.10 65.78 -13.14
N VAL A 4 -24.64 64.62 -12.65
CA VAL A 4 -25.29 63.30 -12.85
C VAL A 4 -24.99 62.41 -11.61
N GLN A 5 -26.02 62.11 -10.81
CA GLN A 5 -26.20 60.81 -10.14
C GLN A 5 -27.05 59.92 -11.09
N PRO A 6 -27.33 58.60 -10.87
CA PRO A 6 -27.09 57.70 -9.72
C PRO A 6 -26.63 56.27 -10.13
N GLU A 7 -26.47 55.34 -9.17
CA GLU A 7 -27.07 53.98 -9.14
C GLU A 7 -26.35 53.05 -8.12
N LYS A 8 -27.14 52.53 -7.17
CA LYS A 8 -26.95 51.24 -6.46
C LYS A 8 -27.76 50.18 -7.24
N PRO A 9 -27.76 48.88 -6.89
CA PRO A 9 -26.74 48.00 -6.28
C PRO A 9 -26.52 46.75 -7.18
N ASN A 10 -25.50 45.92 -6.94
CA ASN A 10 -25.69 44.49 -7.17
C ASN A 10 -24.76 43.62 -6.34
N GLU A 11 -25.40 42.67 -5.67
CA GLU A 11 -24.85 41.50 -5.00
C GLU A 11 -24.07 40.61 -5.99
N THR A 12 -23.48 39.54 -5.43
CA THR A 12 -23.01 38.33 -6.11
C THR A 12 -21.50 38.42 -6.44
N GLN A 13 -20.60 37.61 -5.91
CA GLN A 13 -20.72 36.27 -5.34
C GLN A 13 -19.53 36.06 -4.40
N GLU A 14 -19.80 35.67 -3.16
CA GLU A 14 -18.86 34.85 -2.40
C GLU A 14 -18.62 33.60 -3.24
N ASP A 15 -17.50 33.57 -3.97
CA ASP A 15 -17.01 32.33 -4.53
C ASP A 15 -16.42 31.55 -3.37
N ALA A 16 -17.33 30.91 -2.62
CA ALA A 16 -17.03 29.82 -1.74
C ALA A 16 -16.38 28.74 -2.60
N THR A 17 -15.05 28.83 -2.74
CA THR A 17 -14.19 27.70 -3.05
C THR A 17 -14.54 26.63 -2.02
N LYS A 18 -15.50 25.77 -2.38
CA LYS A 18 -15.77 24.50 -1.73
C LYS A 18 -14.51 23.68 -1.95
N ALA A 19 -13.52 23.94 -1.11
CA ALA A 19 -12.42 23.04 -0.87
C ALA A 19 -13.08 21.69 -0.54
N LYS A 20 -13.05 20.77 -1.51
CA LYS A 20 -13.47 19.38 -1.30
C LYS A 20 -12.70 18.91 -0.07
N LYS A 21 -13.43 18.73 1.04
CA LYS A 21 -12.83 18.18 2.26
C LYS A 21 -12.13 16.87 1.87
N PRO A 22 -10.83 16.71 2.16
CA PRO A 22 -10.11 15.51 1.79
C PRO A 22 -10.84 14.29 2.37
N ASN A 23 -11.02 13.28 1.51
CA ASN A 23 -11.58 11.98 1.84
C ASN A 23 -10.96 11.47 3.14
N LYS A 24 -11.68 10.86 4.09
CA LYS A 24 -11.03 10.46 5.36
C LYS A 24 -9.91 9.43 5.18
N ARG A 25 -9.82 8.74 4.04
CA ARG A 25 -8.61 7.99 3.65
C ARG A 25 -7.47 8.95 3.23
N ALA A 26 -7.74 9.97 2.42
CA ALA A 26 -6.81 11.07 2.13
C ALA A 26 -6.38 11.87 3.39
N ALA A 27 -7.29 12.10 4.34
CA ALA A 27 -7.00 12.80 5.60
C ALA A 27 -6.40 11.89 6.70
N LYS A 28 -6.56 10.56 6.63
CA LYS A 28 -5.95 9.58 7.55
C LYS A 28 -4.64 8.97 7.04
N ASN A 29 -4.27 9.19 5.79
CA ASN A 29 -2.98 8.77 5.22
C ASN A 29 -1.76 9.31 6.01
N LEU A 30 -1.97 10.26 6.92
CA LEU A 30 -0.94 10.86 7.76
C LEU A 30 -0.45 9.99 8.94
N THR A 31 -1.10 8.86 9.28
CA THR A 31 -0.76 8.12 10.52
C THR A 31 -0.74 6.58 10.46
N GLN A 32 -1.03 5.92 9.34
CA GLN A 32 -1.39 4.48 9.37
C GLN A 32 -0.61 3.53 8.44
N ILE A 33 0.59 3.90 7.97
CA ILE A 33 1.40 3.05 7.05
C ILE A 33 1.75 1.68 7.67
N GLU A 34 1.88 1.56 8.99
CA GLU A 34 2.32 0.30 9.61
C GLU A 34 1.34 -0.87 9.48
N ASN A 35 0.03 -0.60 9.49
CA ASN A 35 -0.99 -1.66 9.44
C ASN A 35 -1.46 -1.97 8.02
N ALA A 36 -0.96 -1.22 7.04
CA ALA A 36 -1.39 -1.25 5.65
C ALA A 36 -0.65 -2.29 4.78
N LYS A 37 0.28 -3.04 5.37
CA LYS A 37 1.33 -3.79 4.66
C LYS A 37 0.88 -5.19 4.30
N PHE A 38 1.44 -5.72 3.22
CA PHE A 38 1.33 -7.11 2.82
C PHE A 38 2.22 -7.98 3.72
N ASN A 39 1.61 -8.87 4.51
CA ASN A 39 2.34 -9.81 5.35
C ASN A 39 2.85 -11.01 4.53
N LEU A 40 4.16 -11.26 4.58
CA LEU A 40 4.79 -12.37 3.85
C LEU A 40 4.69 -13.72 4.58
N THR A 41 4.37 -13.72 5.88
CA THR A 41 4.30 -14.97 6.68
C THR A 41 3.41 -16.05 6.06
N PRO A 42 2.20 -15.76 5.55
CA PRO A 42 1.33 -16.78 4.96
C PRO A 42 1.93 -17.46 3.70
N LEU A 43 2.90 -16.82 3.03
CA LEU A 43 3.61 -17.40 1.88
C LEU A 43 4.65 -18.45 2.29
N LEU A 44 5.17 -18.38 3.53
CA LEU A 44 6.10 -19.39 4.04
C LEU A 44 5.37 -20.66 4.50
N THR A 45 4.11 -20.51 4.95
CA THR A 45 3.36 -21.63 5.55
C THR A 45 2.50 -22.39 4.55
N ASP A 46 2.04 -21.73 3.48
CA ASP A 46 1.03 -22.28 2.57
C ASP A 46 1.31 -21.94 1.10
N ARG A 47 2.58 -22.03 0.66
CA ARG A 47 3.01 -21.61 -0.69
C ARG A 47 2.33 -22.42 -1.82
N GLU A 48 2.17 -23.72 -1.63
CA GLU A 48 1.77 -24.65 -2.69
C GLU A 48 0.26 -24.71 -2.95
N SER A 49 -0.56 -24.23 -2.01
CA SER A 49 -2.01 -24.22 -2.19
C SER A 49 -2.44 -23.25 -3.28
N LYS A 50 -3.68 -23.41 -3.77
CA LYS A 50 -4.29 -22.47 -4.72
C LYS A 50 -4.30 -21.04 -4.14
N ALA A 51 -4.54 -20.91 -2.84
CA ALA A 51 -4.48 -19.64 -2.12
C ALA A 51 -3.04 -19.11 -2.10
N GLY A 52 -2.06 -19.91 -1.68
CA GLY A 52 -0.64 -19.60 -1.70
C GLY A 52 -0.14 -19.03 -3.02
N LYS A 53 -0.45 -19.73 -4.12
CA LYS A 53 -0.09 -19.31 -5.49
C LYS A 53 -0.68 -17.96 -5.87
N ARG A 54 -1.93 -17.66 -5.47
CA ARG A 54 -2.53 -16.33 -5.69
C ARG A 54 -1.82 -15.26 -4.88
N ARG A 55 -1.59 -15.51 -3.60
CA ARG A 55 -0.91 -14.58 -2.69
C ARG A 55 0.51 -14.28 -3.18
N TYR A 56 1.21 -15.29 -3.68
CA TYR A 56 2.53 -15.14 -4.31
C TYR A 56 2.46 -14.20 -5.52
N LYS A 57 1.49 -14.43 -6.42
CA LYS A 57 1.26 -13.55 -7.58
C LYS A 57 0.94 -12.11 -7.16
N THR A 58 0.16 -11.92 -6.10
CA THR A 58 -0.11 -10.59 -5.53
C THR A 58 1.18 -9.91 -5.04
N ALA A 59 2.00 -10.61 -4.26
CA ALA A 59 3.26 -10.08 -3.75
C ALA A 59 4.25 -9.75 -4.89
N ALA A 60 4.40 -10.65 -5.87
CA ALA A 60 5.24 -10.41 -7.04
C ALA A 60 4.73 -9.21 -7.86
N ARG A 61 3.42 -9.10 -8.10
CA ARG A 61 2.83 -7.94 -8.76
C ARG A 61 3.10 -6.64 -8.00
N LEU A 62 3.02 -6.66 -6.66
CA LEU A 62 3.34 -5.49 -5.84
C LEU A 62 4.81 -5.10 -6.01
N ILE A 63 5.76 -6.04 -5.95
CA ILE A 63 7.19 -5.77 -6.21
C ILE A 63 7.38 -5.17 -7.60
N LYS A 64 6.74 -5.75 -8.61
CA LYS A 64 6.77 -5.25 -10.00
C LYS A 64 6.25 -3.83 -10.11
N ASN A 65 5.09 -3.55 -9.52
CA ASN A 65 4.46 -2.24 -9.56
C ASN A 65 5.33 -1.18 -8.87
N LEU A 66 6.02 -1.54 -7.79
CA LEU A 66 6.90 -0.62 -7.05
C LEU A 66 8.22 -0.37 -7.79
N TYR A 67 8.83 -1.40 -8.36
CA TYR A 67 10.24 -1.38 -8.76
C TYR A 67 10.53 -1.76 -10.23
N GLY A 68 9.52 -2.10 -11.02
CA GLY A 68 9.70 -2.63 -12.39
C GLY A 68 10.41 -1.68 -13.36
N ASP A 69 10.33 -0.38 -13.11
CA ASP A 69 11.04 0.64 -13.90
C ASP A 69 12.33 1.12 -13.22
N ALA A 70 12.88 0.39 -12.24
CA ALA A 70 14.02 0.88 -11.46
C ALA A 70 15.38 0.63 -12.15
N PRO A 71 16.20 1.68 -12.37
CA PRO A 71 17.46 1.56 -13.11
C PRO A 71 18.48 0.60 -12.50
N PHE A 72 18.30 0.25 -11.22
CA PHE A 72 19.15 -0.71 -10.54
C PHE A 72 18.87 -2.17 -10.93
N PHE A 73 17.84 -2.43 -11.74
CA PHE A 73 17.57 -3.73 -12.39
C PHE A 73 18.01 -3.80 -13.85
N ASP A 74 18.30 -2.69 -14.52
CA ASP A 74 18.71 -2.65 -15.93
C ASP A 74 19.93 -3.54 -16.26
N ARG A 75 20.70 -3.94 -15.24
CA ARG A 75 21.89 -4.80 -15.36
C ARG A 75 21.63 -6.27 -15.08
N ARG A 76 20.38 -6.67 -14.82
CA ARG A 76 19.97 -8.06 -14.57
C ARG A 76 18.76 -8.37 -15.45
N PRO A 77 18.96 -8.94 -16.64
CA PRO A 77 17.89 -9.32 -17.56
C PRO A 77 17.21 -10.64 -17.11
N GLU A 78 17.01 -10.81 -15.80
CA GLU A 78 16.20 -11.90 -15.30
C GLU A 78 14.76 -11.56 -15.71
N GLU A 79 14.13 -12.39 -16.57
CA GLU A 79 12.80 -12.12 -17.16
C GLU A 79 11.68 -11.91 -16.13
N LYS A 80 11.97 -12.10 -14.83
CA LYS A 80 11.03 -11.98 -13.71
C LYS A 80 11.72 -11.57 -12.41
N PHE A 81 12.33 -10.40 -12.39
CA PHE A 81 13.03 -9.89 -11.21
C PHE A 81 12.14 -9.86 -9.95
N GLU A 82 10.83 -9.65 -10.11
CA GLU A 82 9.85 -9.65 -9.03
C GLU A 82 9.72 -11.01 -8.33
N GLU A 83 9.75 -12.09 -9.12
CA GLU A 83 9.76 -13.47 -8.61
C GLU A 83 11.11 -13.76 -7.95
N PHE A 84 12.22 -13.34 -8.56
CA PHE A 84 13.56 -13.51 -8.00
C PHE A 84 13.71 -12.88 -6.60
N ILE A 85 13.27 -11.62 -6.42
CA ILE A 85 13.31 -10.94 -5.11
C ILE A 85 12.51 -11.73 -4.09
N LEU A 86 11.27 -12.08 -4.46
CA LEU A 86 10.35 -12.76 -3.56
C LEU A 86 10.87 -14.14 -3.17
N ASP A 87 11.35 -14.93 -4.14
CA ASP A 87 11.90 -16.26 -3.92
C ASP A 87 13.10 -16.22 -2.98
N LYS A 88 14.03 -15.28 -3.17
CA LYS A 88 15.18 -15.13 -2.28
C LYS A 88 14.80 -14.77 -0.85
N MET A 89 13.76 -13.97 -0.66
CA MET A 89 13.24 -13.66 0.68
C MET A 89 12.57 -14.89 1.31
N LEU A 90 11.79 -15.64 0.53
CA LEU A 90 11.11 -16.84 1.00
C LEU A 90 12.11 -17.96 1.32
N GLU A 91 13.14 -18.16 0.49
CA GLU A 91 14.24 -19.11 0.75
C GLU A 91 14.95 -18.80 2.08
N GLN A 92 15.27 -17.53 2.32
CA GLN A 92 15.85 -17.13 3.60
C GLN A 92 14.88 -17.36 4.76
N GLY A 93 13.60 -17.05 4.57
CA GLY A 93 12.54 -17.35 5.54
C GLY A 93 12.48 -18.84 5.87
N ASP A 94 12.46 -19.70 4.86
CA ASP A 94 12.43 -21.17 5.02
C ASP A 94 13.68 -21.68 5.76
N LEU A 95 14.86 -21.16 5.43
CA LEU A 95 16.10 -21.49 6.13
C LEU A 95 16.03 -21.12 7.62
N ASN A 96 15.52 -19.93 7.92
CA ASN A 96 15.37 -19.47 9.29
C ASN A 96 14.32 -20.31 10.06
N VAL A 97 13.23 -20.74 9.40
CA VAL A 97 12.21 -21.65 9.97
C VAL A 97 12.86 -22.98 10.34
N LYS A 98 13.56 -23.60 9.38
CA LYS A 98 14.23 -24.90 9.56
C LYS A 98 15.29 -24.84 10.66
N ASN A 99 16.02 -23.74 10.74
CA ASN A 99 17.08 -23.55 11.73
C ASN A 99 16.57 -23.11 13.11
N LYS A 100 15.24 -22.98 13.32
CA LYS A 100 14.62 -22.42 14.54
C LYS A 100 15.20 -21.06 14.95
N LYS A 101 15.78 -20.32 13.99
CA LYS A 101 16.40 -19.02 14.25
C LYS A 101 15.33 -17.95 14.11
N ASN A 102 15.02 -17.28 15.21
CA ASN A 102 14.31 -16.00 15.29
C ASN A 102 12.94 -15.88 14.59
N ILE A 103 12.39 -16.93 13.97
CA ILE A 103 11.15 -16.81 13.20
C ILE A 103 9.88 -16.96 14.02
N THR A 104 9.86 -17.76 15.08
CA THR A 104 8.72 -17.74 16.02
C THR A 104 8.79 -16.57 16.99
N ASN A 105 9.87 -15.76 16.93
CA ASN A 105 10.04 -14.60 17.78
C ASN A 105 9.08 -13.51 17.33
N GLU A 106 8.29 -12.97 18.25
CA GLU A 106 7.38 -11.85 18.00
C GLU A 106 8.11 -10.60 17.48
N ASN A 107 9.42 -10.51 17.72
CA ASN A 107 10.28 -9.41 17.28
C ASN A 107 10.88 -9.61 15.88
N ALA A 108 10.58 -10.71 15.18
CA ALA A 108 11.07 -10.92 13.83
C ALA A 108 10.52 -9.85 12.87
N THR A 109 11.38 -9.37 11.98
CA THR A 109 11.09 -8.27 11.06
C THR A 109 11.32 -8.69 9.61
N LEU A 110 10.95 -7.80 8.68
CA LEU A 110 11.22 -8.01 7.25
C LEU A 110 12.71 -8.17 6.94
N PHE A 111 13.61 -7.59 7.75
CA PHE A 111 15.05 -7.71 7.58
C PHE A 111 15.56 -9.13 7.84
N ASP A 112 14.91 -9.87 8.74
CA ASP A 112 15.36 -11.20 9.12
C ASP A 112 15.22 -12.19 7.96
N ILE A 113 14.33 -11.92 7.02
CA ILE A 113 14.10 -12.74 5.82
C ILE A 113 14.82 -12.19 4.58
N PHE A 114 15.84 -11.34 4.76
CA PHE A 114 16.66 -10.87 3.65
C PHE A 114 17.80 -11.84 3.33
N PRO A 115 18.07 -12.13 2.04
CA PRO A 115 19.10 -13.08 1.67
C PRO A 115 20.47 -12.65 2.19
N ALA A 116 21.14 -13.57 2.88
CA ALA A 116 22.47 -13.37 3.46
C ALA A 116 23.62 -13.44 2.43
N GLU A 117 23.30 -13.74 1.16
CA GLU A 117 24.27 -13.91 0.09
C GLU A 117 24.82 -12.55 -0.36
N GLU A 118 26.13 -12.35 -0.22
CA GLU A 118 26.79 -11.06 -0.47
C GLU A 118 26.52 -10.46 -1.86
N LYS A 119 26.45 -11.33 -2.88
CA LYS A 119 26.12 -10.96 -4.27
C LYS A 119 24.75 -10.29 -4.45
N TYR A 120 23.85 -10.40 -3.47
CA TYR A 120 22.52 -9.81 -3.50
C TYR A 120 22.36 -8.62 -2.55
N HIS A 121 23.26 -8.45 -1.57
CA HIS A 121 23.19 -7.38 -0.57
C HIS A 121 22.97 -6.00 -1.18
N ARG A 122 23.71 -5.64 -2.25
CA ARG A 122 23.57 -4.31 -2.87
C ARG A 122 22.17 -4.07 -3.44
N LEU A 123 21.55 -5.10 -4.02
CA LEU A 123 20.22 -4.99 -4.60
C LEU A 123 19.17 -4.85 -3.49
N PHE A 124 19.19 -5.77 -2.53
CA PHE A 124 18.25 -5.78 -1.41
C PHE A 124 18.37 -4.54 -0.53
N TYR A 125 19.60 -4.03 -0.33
CA TYR A 125 19.83 -2.76 0.35
C TYR A 125 19.14 -1.60 -0.36
N LYS A 126 19.22 -1.52 -1.71
CA LYS A 126 18.55 -0.46 -2.47
C LYS A 126 17.02 -0.55 -2.38
N ILE A 127 16.46 -1.75 -2.49
CA ILE A 127 15.01 -1.97 -2.38
C ILE A 127 14.53 -1.62 -0.96
N PHE A 128 15.31 -2.02 0.05
CA PHE A 128 14.94 -1.79 1.43
C PHE A 128 15.03 -0.34 1.86
N GLN A 129 16.10 0.35 1.48
CA GLN A 129 16.28 1.77 1.78
C GLN A 129 15.39 2.66 0.92
N GLY A 130 15.08 2.23 -0.31
CA GLY A 130 14.40 3.04 -1.29
C GLY A 130 15.12 4.38 -1.52
N THR A 131 14.34 5.42 -1.72
CA THR A 131 14.81 6.79 -1.89
C THR A 131 14.14 7.71 -0.87
N LYS A 132 14.83 8.80 -0.49
CA LYS A 132 14.30 9.75 0.51
C LYS A 132 12.98 10.42 0.10
N ARG A 133 12.72 10.53 -1.20
CA ARG A 133 11.50 11.12 -1.76
C ARG A 133 11.06 10.25 -2.90
N TYR A 134 9.82 9.78 -2.85
CA TYR A 134 9.26 8.97 -3.92
C TYR A 134 7.79 9.29 -4.23
N THR A 135 7.37 8.95 -5.45
CA THR A 135 5.97 8.88 -5.88
C THR A 135 5.64 7.46 -6.31
N LEU A 136 4.45 6.98 -5.96
CA LEU A 136 3.98 5.64 -6.37
C LEU A 136 3.55 5.60 -7.82
N GLU A 137 2.99 6.71 -8.30
CA GLU A 137 2.49 6.89 -9.65
C GLU A 137 3.51 7.66 -10.50
N LYS A 138 3.49 7.36 -11.80
CA LYS A 138 4.24 8.12 -12.80
C LYS A 138 3.62 9.50 -12.92
N ASN A 139 4.45 10.52 -12.95
CA ASN A 139 3.99 11.87 -13.19
C ASN A 139 3.49 12.00 -14.64
N GLU A 140 2.27 12.51 -14.83
CA GLU A 140 1.61 12.58 -16.14
C GLU A 140 2.42 13.34 -17.20
N LYS A 141 3.16 14.37 -16.78
CA LYS A 141 3.94 15.22 -17.70
C LYS A 141 5.28 14.61 -18.11
N SER A 142 5.94 13.90 -17.19
CA SER A 142 7.28 13.36 -17.41
C SER A 142 7.29 11.86 -17.71
N GLY A 143 6.19 11.15 -17.48
CA GLY A 143 6.10 9.70 -17.59
C GLY A 143 6.98 8.94 -16.59
N LYS A 144 7.59 9.62 -15.62
CA LYS A 144 8.56 9.04 -14.68
C LYS A 144 8.07 9.13 -13.24
N LYS A 145 8.48 8.17 -12.42
CA LYS A 145 8.33 8.24 -10.97
C LYS A 145 9.43 9.12 -10.39
N LEU A 146 9.11 9.89 -9.36
CA LEU A 146 10.13 10.43 -8.49
C LEU A 146 10.58 9.28 -7.59
N GLY A 147 11.84 8.85 -7.66
CA GLY A 147 12.41 7.84 -6.76
C GLY A 147 11.65 6.50 -6.67
N TYR A 148 11.98 5.72 -5.63
CA TYR A 148 11.39 4.42 -5.31
C TYR A 148 11.11 4.29 -3.82
N PRO A 149 10.01 3.63 -3.42
CA PRO A 149 9.70 3.43 -2.02
C PRO A 149 10.62 2.40 -1.34
N PRO A 150 10.88 2.56 -0.04
CA PRO A 150 11.42 1.49 0.80
C PRO A 150 10.48 0.28 0.87
N LEU A 151 11.00 -0.95 0.77
CA LEU A 151 10.19 -2.18 0.75
C LEU A 151 9.30 -2.32 1.99
N HIS A 152 9.84 -1.94 3.15
CA HIS A 152 9.17 -2.05 4.44
C HIS A 152 7.96 -1.12 4.59
N HIS A 153 7.69 -0.24 3.63
CA HIS A 153 6.44 0.54 3.59
C HIS A 153 5.25 -0.29 3.09
N PHE A 154 5.53 -1.34 2.31
CA PHE A 154 4.52 -2.15 1.62
C PHE A 154 4.49 -3.59 2.10
N PHE A 155 5.60 -4.10 2.64
CA PHE A 155 5.71 -5.46 3.14
C PHE A 155 6.01 -5.49 4.63
N THR A 156 5.52 -6.53 5.29
CA THR A 156 5.86 -6.86 6.67
C THR A 156 6.11 -8.35 6.80
N TYR A 157 6.81 -8.72 7.86
CA TYR A 157 6.93 -10.09 8.28
C TYR A 157 6.43 -10.18 9.72
N LYS A 158 5.31 -10.88 9.92
CA LYS A 158 4.68 -11.03 11.24
C LYS A 158 4.38 -12.51 11.47
N PRO A 159 5.31 -13.24 12.10
CA PRO A 159 5.23 -14.70 12.17
C PRO A 159 3.99 -15.23 12.91
N GLN A 160 3.41 -14.44 13.81
CA GLN A 160 2.18 -14.79 14.54
C GLN A 160 0.91 -14.66 13.69
N GLU A 161 0.94 -13.89 12.59
CA GLU A 161 -0.20 -13.60 11.73
C GLU A 161 -0.22 -14.52 10.48
N THR A 162 -0.32 -15.84 10.67
CA THR A 162 -0.16 -16.84 9.59
C THR A 162 -1.29 -16.88 8.55
N LYS A 163 -2.42 -16.24 8.83
CA LYS A 163 -3.60 -16.18 7.93
C LYS A 163 -3.88 -14.80 7.36
N ILE A 164 -3.32 -13.75 7.98
CA ILE A 164 -3.63 -12.36 7.61
C ILE A 164 -2.55 -11.87 6.66
N ILE A 165 -2.99 -11.33 5.54
CA ILE A 165 -2.14 -10.86 4.45
C ILE A 165 -2.25 -9.34 4.34
N ILE A 166 -3.47 -8.80 4.37
CA ILE A 166 -3.74 -7.38 4.15
C ILE A 166 -4.81 -6.91 5.14
N ASN A 167 -4.55 -5.79 5.82
CA ASN A 167 -5.60 -5.09 6.55
C ASN A 167 -6.30 -4.08 5.65
N PHE A 168 -7.52 -4.40 5.20
CA PHE A 168 -8.19 -3.70 4.10
C PHE A 168 -8.38 -2.19 4.33
N GLN A 169 -8.83 -1.78 5.53
CA GLN A 169 -9.20 -0.38 5.79
C GLN A 169 -7.99 0.56 5.82
N ASP A 170 -6.84 0.03 6.24
CA ASP A 170 -5.62 0.80 6.37
C ASP A 170 -4.71 0.62 5.15
N THR A 171 -4.98 -0.37 4.28
CA THR A 171 -4.06 -0.71 3.18
C THR A 171 -3.92 0.40 2.14
N SER A 172 -2.77 0.45 1.48
CA SER A 172 -2.49 1.43 0.44
C SER A 172 -3.16 1.06 -0.88
N LYS A 173 -3.40 2.06 -1.75
CA LYS A 173 -3.88 1.84 -3.13
C LYS A 173 -3.00 0.83 -3.89
N ALA A 174 -1.68 0.89 -3.73
CA ALA A 174 -0.76 -0.02 -4.41
C ALA A 174 -0.96 -1.48 -3.98
N VAL A 175 -1.26 -1.74 -2.70
CA VAL A 175 -1.54 -3.08 -2.19
C VAL A 175 -2.91 -3.57 -2.66
N LEU A 176 -3.95 -2.70 -2.65
CA LEU A 176 -5.26 -3.04 -3.21
C LEU A 176 -5.18 -3.37 -4.70
N ASP A 177 -4.47 -2.56 -5.46
CA ASP A 177 -4.24 -2.76 -6.89
C ASP A 177 -3.48 -4.07 -7.15
N ALA A 178 -2.44 -4.37 -6.37
CA ALA A 178 -1.74 -5.63 -6.50
C ALA A 178 -2.67 -6.84 -6.24
N HIS A 179 -3.55 -6.74 -5.22
CA HIS A 179 -4.43 -7.83 -4.78
C HIS A 179 -5.65 -8.03 -5.67
N PHE A 180 -6.37 -6.95 -5.98
CA PHE A 180 -7.63 -6.98 -6.72
C PHE A 180 -7.46 -6.68 -8.21
N GLY A 181 -6.36 -6.04 -8.62
CA GLY A 181 -6.19 -5.46 -9.95
C GLY A 181 -6.76 -4.04 -10.04
N GLU A 182 -6.30 -3.30 -11.05
CA GLU A 182 -6.54 -1.86 -11.20
C GLU A 182 -8.02 -1.52 -11.28
N GLU A 183 -8.79 -2.25 -12.10
CA GLU A 183 -10.21 -1.98 -12.32
C GLU A 183 -11.03 -2.15 -11.04
N ILE A 184 -10.79 -3.23 -10.29
CA ILE A 184 -11.50 -3.51 -9.05
C ILE A 184 -11.04 -2.56 -7.95
N CYS A 185 -9.73 -2.27 -7.88
CA CYS A 185 -9.20 -1.28 -6.95
C CYS A 185 -9.86 0.08 -7.17
N LYS A 186 -10.04 0.52 -8.41
CA LYS A 186 -10.74 1.77 -8.73
C LYS A 186 -12.17 1.76 -8.23
N LYS A 187 -12.94 0.70 -8.52
CA LYS A 187 -14.32 0.55 -8.03
C LYS A 187 -14.40 0.57 -6.51
N ILE A 188 -13.48 -0.10 -5.82
CA ILE A 188 -13.40 -0.10 -4.35
C ILE A 188 -13.22 1.33 -3.82
N LEU A 189 -12.30 2.10 -4.40
CA LEU A 189 -12.04 3.47 -3.96
C LEU A 189 -13.22 4.42 -4.24
N GLU A 190 -13.90 4.24 -5.36
CA GLU A 190 -15.11 4.99 -5.71
C GLU A 190 -16.26 4.68 -4.74
N GLU A 191 -16.47 3.41 -4.41
CA GLU A 191 -17.49 2.98 -3.45
C GLU A 191 -17.18 3.48 -2.04
N GLU A 192 -15.92 3.40 -1.60
CA GLU A 192 -15.48 3.99 -0.33
C GLU A 192 -15.77 5.49 -0.25
N GLU A 193 -15.50 6.23 -1.32
CA GLU A 193 -15.80 7.66 -1.37
C GLU A 193 -17.31 7.93 -1.34
N SER A 194 -18.09 7.13 -2.04
CA SER A 194 -19.55 7.20 -2.06
C SER A 194 -20.14 6.98 -0.66
N VAL A 195 -19.82 5.85 -0.03
CA VAL A 195 -20.26 5.48 1.33
C VAL A 195 -19.81 6.50 2.37
N TRP A 196 -18.59 7.04 2.23
CA TRP A 196 -18.12 8.10 3.13
C TRP A 196 -18.91 9.40 2.98
N LYS A 197 -19.29 9.77 1.75
CA LYS A 197 -20.07 10.97 1.47
C LYS A 197 -21.50 10.86 1.98
N SER A 198 -22.17 9.74 1.75
CA SER A 198 -23.56 9.50 2.13
C SER A 198 -23.73 9.15 3.61
N GLU A 199 -22.96 8.17 4.10
CA GLU A 199 -23.21 7.51 5.40
C GLU A 199 -22.18 7.86 6.48
N LYS A 200 -21.11 8.59 6.13
CA LYS A 200 -20.03 8.98 7.07
C LYS A 200 -19.37 7.79 7.78
N ARG A 201 -19.36 6.62 7.14
CA ARG A 201 -18.69 5.40 7.62
C ARG A 201 -17.68 4.87 6.59
N LEU A 202 -16.85 3.92 7.04
CA LEU A 202 -15.94 3.18 6.16
C LEU A 202 -16.69 2.01 5.49
N LEU A 203 -16.16 1.56 4.36
CA LEU A 203 -16.59 0.36 3.67
C LEU A 203 -16.40 -0.87 4.58
N GLN A 204 -17.42 -1.72 4.64
CA GLN A 204 -17.45 -2.95 5.43
C GLN A 204 -17.37 -4.18 4.52
N MET A 205 -17.18 -5.37 5.11
CA MET A 205 -17.07 -6.62 4.33
C MET A 205 -18.29 -6.86 3.45
N GLY A 206 -19.49 -6.58 3.95
CA GLY A 206 -20.72 -6.77 3.19
C GLY A 206 -20.81 -5.88 1.96
N ASP A 207 -20.32 -4.65 2.03
CA ASP A 207 -20.26 -3.75 0.88
C ASP A 207 -19.24 -4.25 -0.14
N LEU A 208 -18.06 -4.69 0.33
CA LEU A 208 -17.01 -5.25 -0.52
C LEU A 208 -17.47 -6.54 -1.20
N GLN A 209 -18.18 -7.42 -0.50
CA GLN A 209 -18.78 -8.63 -1.07
C GLN A 209 -19.75 -8.29 -2.19
N LYS A 210 -20.67 -7.34 -1.98
CA LYS A 210 -21.61 -6.88 -3.02
C LYS A 210 -20.89 -6.31 -4.23
N LEU A 211 -19.84 -5.51 -4.00
CA LEU A 211 -19.03 -4.94 -5.07
C LEU A 211 -18.34 -6.03 -5.91
N LEU A 212 -17.80 -7.05 -5.24
CA LEU A 212 -17.09 -8.15 -5.89
C LEU A 212 -18.02 -9.16 -6.58
N GLN A 213 -19.25 -9.35 -6.11
CA GLN A 213 -20.26 -10.20 -6.75
C GLN A 213 -20.58 -9.75 -8.18
N ASN A 214 -20.50 -8.43 -8.43
CA ASN A 214 -20.78 -7.84 -9.74
C ASN A 214 -19.56 -7.84 -10.69
N ALA A 215 -18.40 -8.29 -10.22
CA ALA A 215 -17.14 -8.29 -10.98
C ALA A 215 -16.90 -9.68 -11.61
N ASP A 216 -17.54 -9.89 -12.77
CA ASP A 216 -17.63 -11.16 -13.51
C ASP A 216 -16.29 -11.68 -14.03
N HIS A 217 -15.53 -12.39 -13.20
CA HIS A 217 -14.33 -13.11 -13.64
C HIS A 217 -14.08 -14.33 -12.73
N GLY A 218 -14.27 -15.55 -13.28
CA GLY A 218 -13.73 -16.90 -12.93
C GLY A 218 -13.14 -17.27 -11.55
N VAL A 219 -13.30 -16.44 -10.52
CA VAL A 219 -12.73 -16.51 -9.18
C VAL A 219 -13.84 -16.09 -8.23
N THR A 220 -14.12 -16.92 -7.23
CA THR A 220 -15.24 -16.63 -6.31
C THR A 220 -14.93 -15.42 -5.43
N VAL A 221 -15.96 -14.79 -4.88
CA VAL A 221 -15.80 -13.66 -3.95
C VAL A 221 -14.96 -14.08 -2.74
N ASP A 222 -15.20 -15.27 -2.20
CA ASP A 222 -14.42 -15.83 -1.08
C ASP A 222 -12.94 -15.98 -1.43
N GLU A 223 -12.62 -16.41 -2.65
CA GLU A 223 -11.25 -16.52 -3.11
C GLU A 223 -10.55 -15.17 -3.28
N ARG A 224 -11.29 -14.09 -3.58
CA ARG A 224 -10.76 -12.72 -3.65
C ARG A 224 -10.60 -12.08 -2.27
N LEU A 225 -11.45 -12.47 -1.33
CA LEU A 225 -11.41 -12.01 0.05
C LEU A 225 -10.40 -12.78 0.92
N ASP A 226 -9.82 -13.85 0.39
CA ASP A 226 -8.82 -14.67 1.07
C ASP A 226 -7.66 -13.82 1.63
N GLY A 227 -7.40 -13.99 2.92
CA GLY A 227 -6.31 -13.33 3.65
C GLY A 227 -6.52 -11.84 3.96
N LEU A 228 -7.71 -11.29 3.69
CA LEU A 228 -8.06 -9.93 4.09
C LEU A 228 -8.63 -9.88 5.50
N GLU A 229 -8.17 -8.91 6.28
CA GLU A 229 -8.71 -8.56 7.58
C GLU A 229 -9.31 -7.15 7.56
N LEU A 230 -10.45 -6.96 8.21
CA LEU A 230 -10.98 -5.63 8.55
C LEU A 230 -10.71 -5.37 10.03
N LYS A 231 -10.08 -4.24 10.37
CA LYS A 231 -9.93 -3.89 11.79
C LYS A 231 -11.29 -3.82 12.48
N LYS A 232 -11.39 -4.51 13.63
CA LYS A 232 -12.25 -4.02 14.71
C LYS A 232 -11.60 -2.75 15.24
N ALA A 233 -12.34 -1.63 15.20
CA ALA A 233 -11.84 -0.31 15.55
C ALA A 233 -11.05 -0.32 16.88
N THR A 234 -9.73 -0.34 16.79
CA THR A 234 -8.83 -0.35 17.94
C THR A 234 -8.08 0.99 17.95
N LYS A 235 -8.14 1.66 19.11
CA LYS A 235 -7.49 2.96 19.35
C LYS A 235 -5.99 2.82 19.10
N GLN A 236 -5.48 3.57 18.12
CA GLN A 236 -4.05 3.56 17.77
C GLN A 236 -3.21 4.35 18.78
N LYS A 237 -2.07 3.78 19.16
CA LYS A 237 -0.91 4.54 19.64
C LYS A 237 -0.08 4.96 18.42
N LYS A 238 0.32 6.24 18.34
CA LYS A 238 1.16 6.78 17.26
C LYS A 238 2.62 6.34 17.44
N LYS A 239 3.37 6.18 16.33
CA LYS A 239 4.59 6.96 16.03
C LYS A 239 5.20 6.62 14.66
N PHE A 240 4.65 7.19 13.58
CA PHE A 240 5.37 7.66 12.39
C PHE A 240 4.54 8.83 11.82
N LEU A 241 5.18 9.96 11.48
CA LEU A 241 4.54 11.05 10.76
C LEU A 241 5.05 11.01 9.31
N SER A 242 4.28 10.31 8.48
CA SER A 242 4.42 10.36 7.03
C SER A 242 3.37 11.33 6.50
N SER A 243 3.77 12.45 5.90
CA SER A 243 2.83 13.31 5.18
C SER A 243 2.96 13.04 3.69
N GLN A 244 1.88 12.62 3.05
CA GLN A 244 1.78 12.65 1.61
C GLN A 244 1.21 14.00 1.20
N ASP A 245 1.88 14.73 0.31
CA ASP A 245 1.31 15.93 -0.29
C ASP A 245 0.23 15.52 -1.31
N ASP A 246 -1.02 15.90 -1.05
CA ASP A 246 -2.18 15.60 -1.89
C ASP A 246 -2.03 16.12 -3.33
N LYS A 247 -1.21 17.15 -3.57
CA LYS A 247 -0.99 17.71 -4.91
C LYS A 247 0.10 17.00 -5.69
N THR A 248 1.14 16.50 -5.04
CA THR A 248 2.32 15.95 -5.72
C THR A 248 2.48 14.44 -5.54
N GLY A 249 1.70 13.83 -4.64
CA GLY A 249 1.82 12.42 -4.27
C GLY A 249 3.15 12.08 -3.57
N ILE A 250 3.93 13.09 -3.18
CA ILE A 250 5.23 12.91 -2.54
C ILE A 250 5.02 12.54 -1.08
N VAL A 251 5.58 11.41 -0.64
CA VAL A 251 5.60 11.02 0.77
C VAL A 251 6.88 11.56 1.42
N ILE A 252 6.72 12.35 2.49
CA ILE A 252 7.81 12.86 3.33
C ILE A 252 7.71 12.19 4.69
N GLU A 253 8.81 11.59 5.13
CA GLU A 253 8.92 10.97 6.44
C GLU A 253 9.80 11.80 7.36
N ARG A 254 9.31 12.02 8.59
CA ARG A 254 10.12 12.57 9.68
C ARG A 254 10.21 11.55 10.80
N ILE A 255 11.45 11.21 11.17
CA ILE A 255 11.74 10.45 12.38
C ILE A 255 11.56 11.41 13.56
N ASN A 256 10.54 11.17 14.39
CA ASN A 256 10.44 11.84 15.68
C ASN A 256 11.28 11.06 16.69
N ASN A 257 12.53 11.48 16.89
CA ASN A 257 13.26 11.15 18.10
C ASN A 257 12.57 11.91 19.25
N ILE A 258 11.72 11.23 20.01
CA ILE A 258 11.30 11.74 21.32
C ILE A 258 12.29 11.13 22.31
N PRO A 259 13.14 11.93 22.98
CA PRO A 259 13.95 11.43 24.09
C PRO A 259 13.00 10.91 25.18
N GLU A 260 13.35 9.78 25.78
CA GLU A 260 12.60 9.11 26.86
C GLU A 260 12.31 10.02 28.06
#